data_AF-A0A0M0GDG4-F1
#
_entry.id   AF-A0A0M0GDG4-F1
#
_cell.length_a   1.000
_cell.length_b   1.000
_cell.length_c   1.000
_cell.angle_alpha   90.00
_cell.angle_beta   90.00
_cell.angle_gamma   90.00
#
_symmetry.space_group_name_H-M   'P 1'
#
loop_
_entity.id
_entity.type
_entity.pdbx_description
1 polymer ?
#
loop_
_entity_poly.entity_id
_entity_poly.type
_entity_poly.pdbx_seq_one_letter_code
_entity_poly.pdbx_strand_id
1 'polypeptide(L)'
;MKILGLTKEAYREYKGTTRDNHKTSYDQARRKLTRNVKLGEKQKSLFNWLKGQQEYIYGQLKIVVKEDTIIEVENDKKHEIKDWVKDEEEYNHLSKKLNIKDYKKKRHNKVS
;
A
#
# COMPACT_ATOMS: atom_id res chain seq x y z
N MET A 1 -8.96 -12.42 -5.75
CA MET A 1 -8.86 -10.98 -5.45
C MET A 1 -8.10 -10.32 -6.59
N LYS A 2 -8.61 -9.21 -7.15
CA LYS A 2 -7.95 -8.51 -8.26
C LYS A 2 -6.70 -7.78 -7.74
N ILE A 3 -5.57 -7.93 -8.44
CA ILE A 3 -4.33 -7.20 -8.17
C ILE A 3 -4.34 -5.95 -9.07
N LEU A 4 -4.15 -4.78 -8.47
CA LEU A 4 -4.16 -3.51 -9.19
C LEU A 4 -2.99 -3.43 -10.19
N GLY A 5 -3.18 -2.70 -11.29
CA GLY A 5 -2.09 -2.24 -12.14
C GLY A 5 -1.16 -1.29 -11.38
N LEU A 6 0.04 -1.05 -11.90
CA LEU A 6 0.98 -0.09 -11.33
C LEU A 6 1.70 0.63 -12.47
N THR A 7 1.68 1.95 -12.51
CA THR A 7 2.44 2.68 -13.54
C THR A 7 3.94 2.54 -13.29
N LYS A 8 4.76 2.75 -14.34
CA LYS A 8 6.22 2.70 -14.20
C LYS A 8 6.71 3.80 -13.26
N GLU A 9 6.07 4.95 -13.32
CA GLU A 9 6.32 6.14 -12.52
C GLU A 9 6.04 5.83 -11.05
N ALA A 10 4.82 5.37 -10.72
CA ALA A 10 4.46 4.98 -9.37
C ALA A 10 5.33 3.83 -8.82
N TYR A 11 5.75 2.89 -9.68
CA TYR A 11 6.71 1.85 -9.27
C TYR A 11 8.07 2.44 -8.87
N ARG A 12 8.60 3.38 -9.66
CA ARG A 12 9.88 4.05 -9.34
C ARG A 12 9.79 4.80 -8.02
N GLU A 13 8.71 5.56 -7.82
CA GLU A 13 8.47 6.28 -6.56
C GLU A 13 8.35 5.31 -5.38
N TYR A 14 7.60 4.21 -5.53
CA TYR A 14 7.45 3.21 -4.48
C TYR A 14 8.78 2.53 -4.09
N LYS A 15 9.68 2.33 -5.05
CA LYS A 15 11.02 1.80 -4.77
C LYS A 15 11.90 2.81 -4.03
N GLY A 16 11.73 4.10 -4.30
CA GLY A 16 12.51 5.19 -3.70
C GLY A 16 12.03 5.63 -2.32
N THR A 17 10.77 5.35 -1.97
CA THR A 17 10.12 5.87 -0.76
C THR A 17 10.54 5.19 0.55
N THR A 18 11.01 3.94 0.52
CA THR A 18 11.50 3.24 1.73
C THR A 18 12.80 2.46 1.48
N ARG A 19 13.66 2.43 2.50
CA ARG A 19 15.00 1.82 2.45
C ARG A 19 14.98 0.35 2.00
N ASP A 20 13.91 -0.39 2.28
CA ASP A 20 13.83 -1.84 1.99
C ASP A 20 13.10 -2.16 0.68
N ASN A 21 12.46 -1.18 0.03
CA ASN A 21 11.72 -1.41 -1.22
C ASN A 21 12.61 -1.42 -2.48
N HIS A 22 13.86 -0.96 -2.41
CA HIS A 22 14.76 -0.83 -3.56
C HIS A 22 15.03 -2.16 -4.31
N LYS A 23 14.94 -3.31 -3.63
CA LYS A 23 15.06 -4.66 -4.22
C LYS A 23 13.71 -5.30 -4.57
N THR A 24 12.59 -4.64 -4.27
CA THR A 24 11.26 -5.20 -4.53
C THR A 24 10.99 -5.26 -6.03
N SER A 25 10.65 -6.45 -6.53
CA SER A 25 10.25 -6.66 -7.92
C SER A 25 8.92 -5.98 -8.21
N TYR A 26 8.66 -5.68 -9.48
CA TYR A 26 7.43 -5.00 -9.91
C TYR A 26 6.16 -5.76 -9.50
N ASP A 27 6.13 -7.09 -9.67
CA ASP A 27 5.00 -7.92 -9.22
C ASP A 27 4.80 -7.88 -7.69
N GLN A 28 5.89 -7.92 -6.91
CA GLN A 28 5.79 -7.80 -5.46
C GLN A 28 5.36 -6.40 -5.03
N ALA A 29 5.79 -5.35 -5.72
CA ALA A 29 5.33 -3.98 -5.48
C ALA A 29 3.83 -3.85 -5.74
N ARG A 30 3.32 -4.38 -6.86
CA ARG A 30 1.88 -4.41 -7.16
C ARG A 30 1.07 -5.07 -6.05
N ARG A 31 1.52 -6.23 -5.55
CA ARG A 31 0.86 -6.95 -4.45
C ARG A 31 0.90 -6.16 -3.15
N LYS A 32 2.06 -5.63 -2.75
CA LYS A 32 2.23 -4.82 -1.54
C LYS A 32 1.36 -3.55 -1.58
N LEU A 33 1.35 -2.84 -2.70
CA LEU A 33 0.52 -1.64 -2.88
C LEU A 33 -0.97 -1.98 -2.95
N THR A 34 -1.37 -3.08 -3.61
CA THR A 34 -2.77 -3.54 -3.61
C THR A 34 -3.24 -3.80 -2.18
N ARG A 35 -2.43 -4.46 -1.34
CA ARG A 35 -2.74 -4.64 0.08
C ARG A 35 -2.88 -3.29 0.79
N ASN A 36 -1.93 -2.37 0.58
CA ASN A 36 -1.98 -1.06 1.23
C ASN A 36 -3.23 -0.26 0.82
N VAL A 37 -3.66 -0.33 -0.43
CA VAL A 37 -4.94 0.26 -0.89
C VAL A 37 -6.15 -0.37 -0.20
N LYS A 38 -6.12 -1.68 0.06
CA LYS A 38 -7.21 -2.39 0.73
C LYS A 38 -7.31 -2.08 2.23
N LEU A 39 -6.18 -1.85 2.87
CA LEU A 39 -6.10 -1.48 4.29
C LEU A 39 -6.13 0.04 4.52
N GLY A 40 -5.95 0.81 3.45
CA GLY A 40 -5.81 2.26 3.50
C GLY A 40 -7.16 2.94 3.66
N GLU A 41 -7.15 4.07 4.33
CA GLU A 41 -8.33 4.92 4.47
C GLU A 41 -8.59 5.65 3.15
N LYS A 42 -9.83 5.54 2.67
CA LYS A 42 -10.28 6.19 1.44
C LYS A 42 -10.51 7.68 1.68
N GLN A 43 -9.75 8.54 1.02
CA GLN A 43 -9.89 9.99 1.18
C GLN A 43 -10.97 10.56 0.27
N LYS A 44 -11.70 11.54 0.78
CA LYS A 44 -12.71 12.29 0.01
C LYS A 44 -12.07 13.55 -0.56
N SER A 45 -11.87 13.58 -1.87
CA SER A 45 -11.39 14.76 -2.59
C SER A 45 -12.26 15.00 -3.82
N LEU A 46 -12.91 16.16 -3.87
CA LEU A 46 -13.75 16.56 -5.00
C LEU A 46 -12.93 16.64 -6.30
N PHE A 47 -11.69 17.13 -6.21
CA PHE A 47 -10.79 17.25 -7.35
C PHE A 47 -10.37 15.88 -7.91
N ASN A 48 -10.02 14.93 -7.03
CA ASN A 48 -9.67 13.58 -7.46
C ASN A 48 -10.88 12.87 -8.06
N TRP A 49 -12.07 13.06 -7.47
CA TRP A 49 -13.33 12.51 -7.99
C TRP A 49 -13.62 12.99 -9.43
N LEU A 50 -13.47 14.28 -9.71
CA LEU A 50 -13.63 14.84 -11.07
C LEU A 50 -12.65 14.24 -12.09
N LYS A 51 -11.47 13.79 -11.64
CA LYS A 51 -10.47 13.12 -12.49
C LYS A 51 -10.67 11.60 -12.61
N GLY A 52 -11.71 11.04 -11.98
CA GLY A 52 -11.91 9.60 -11.87
C GLY A 52 -10.84 8.91 -11.02
N GLN A 53 -10.21 9.66 -10.11
CA GLN A 53 -9.13 9.20 -9.24
C GLN A 53 -9.66 8.97 -7.83
N GLN A 54 -9.11 7.95 -7.18
CA GLN A 54 -9.35 7.67 -5.77
C GLN A 54 -8.04 7.65 -5.00
N GLU A 55 -7.98 8.46 -3.95
CA GLU A 55 -6.85 8.50 -3.04
C GLU A 55 -7.10 7.60 -1.82
N TYR A 56 -6.04 6.92 -1.40
CA TYR A 56 -5.97 6.06 -0.23
C TYR A 56 -4.75 6.43 0.60
N ILE A 57 -4.92 6.46 1.91
CA ILE A 57 -3.85 6.74 2.86
C ILE A 57 -3.60 5.48 3.69
N TYR A 58 -2.38 4.98 3.67
CA TYR A 58 -1.94 3.83 4.46
C TYR A 58 -0.71 4.21 5.27
N GLY A 59 -0.90 4.51 6.57
CA GLY A 59 0.14 5.15 7.37
C GLY A 59 0.58 6.47 6.72
N GLN A 60 1.87 6.61 6.44
CA GLN A 60 2.43 7.79 5.75
C GLN A 60 2.39 7.69 4.22
N LEU A 61 1.80 6.63 3.66
CA LEU A 61 1.80 6.42 2.22
C LEU A 61 0.49 6.90 1.59
N LYS A 62 0.58 7.91 0.73
CA LYS A 62 -0.50 8.32 -0.17
C LYS A 62 -0.44 7.50 -1.45
N ILE A 63 -1.58 6.93 -1.84
CA ILE A 63 -1.70 6.09 -3.03
C ILE A 63 -2.90 6.57 -3.85
N VAL A 64 -2.70 6.87 -5.13
CA VAL A 64 -3.78 7.26 -6.03
C VAL A 64 -4.05 6.16 -7.04
N VAL A 65 -5.32 5.78 -7.17
CA VAL A 65 -5.81 4.74 -8.08
C VAL A 65 -6.75 5.35 -9.11
N LYS A 66 -6.57 4.98 -10.37
CA LYS A 66 -7.50 5.28 -11.48
C LYS A 66 -7.74 4.00 -12.27
N GLU A 67 -9.00 3.64 -12.50
CA GLU A 67 -9.40 2.47 -13.32
C GLU A 67 -8.62 1.19 -12.97
N ASP A 68 -8.58 0.84 -11.67
CA ASP A 68 -7.84 -0.30 -11.12
C ASP A 68 -6.30 -0.28 -11.29
N THR A 69 -5.72 0.88 -11.63
CA THR A 69 -4.27 1.08 -11.75
C THR A 69 -3.80 2.10 -10.73
N ILE A 70 -2.74 1.75 -9.99
CA ILE A 70 -2.04 2.69 -9.11
C ILE A 70 -1.19 3.60 -9.99
N ILE A 71 -1.52 4.88 -9.99
CA ILE A 71 -0.89 5.89 -10.86
C ILE A 71 0.09 6.80 -10.10
N GLU A 72 -0.05 6.89 -8.77
CA GLU A 72 0.80 7.74 -7.93
C GLU A 72 1.01 7.07 -6.58
N VAL A 73 2.24 7.20 -6.06
CA VAL A 73 2.62 6.77 -4.72
C VAL A 73 3.54 7.83 -4.15
N GLU A 74 3.18 8.37 -2.99
CA GLU A 74 3.95 9.41 -2.32
C GLU A 74 4.10 9.07 -0.84
N ASN A 75 5.30 9.25 -0.29
CA ASN A 75 5.53 9.15 1.15
C ASN A 75 5.32 10.53 1.77
N ASP A 76 4.12 10.76 2.29
CA ASP A 76 3.78 11.99 2.98
C ASP A 76 4.32 11.92 4.42
N LYS A 77 5.61 12.26 4.54
CA LYS A 77 6.30 12.36 5.84
C LYS A 77 5.76 13.49 6.73
N LYS A 78 4.91 14.38 6.20
CA LYS A 78 4.33 15.50 6.95
C LYS A 78 2.99 15.13 7.58
N HIS A 79 2.28 14.16 7.02
CA HIS A 79 1.10 13.55 7.64
C HIS A 79 1.52 12.45 8.62
N GLU A 80 1.84 12.87 9.84
CA GLU A 80 1.78 11.95 10.97
C GLU A 80 0.31 11.77 11.36
N ILE A 81 -0.30 10.67 10.90
CA ILE A 81 -1.67 10.32 11.30
C ILE A 81 -1.57 9.80 12.73
N LYS A 82 -1.84 10.69 13.69
CA LYS A 82 -1.69 10.43 15.13
C LYS A 82 -2.42 9.18 15.62
N ASP A 83 -3.44 8.74 14.89
CA ASP A 83 -4.30 7.61 15.25
C ASP A 83 -4.28 6.45 14.23
N TRP A 84 -3.34 6.44 13.28
CA TRP A 84 -3.27 5.31 12.35
C TRP A 84 -2.68 4.08 13.04
N VAL A 85 -3.53 3.08 13.26
CA VAL A 85 -3.13 1.77 13.77
C VAL A 85 -3.22 0.76 12.65
N LYS A 86 -2.09 0.10 12.39
CA LYS A 86 -2.04 -1.01 11.45
C LYS A 86 -2.83 -2.21 12.01
N ASP A 87 -3.87 -2.61 11.31
CA ASP A 87 -4.51 -3.91 11.56
C ASP A 87 -3.55 -5.04 11.15
N GLU A 88 -2.87 -5.62 12.13
CA GLU A 88 -1.92 -6.70 11.91
C GLU A 88 -2.62 -7.98 11.42
N GLU A 89 -3.84 -8.29 11.88
CA GLU A 89 -4.53 -9.51 11.48
C GLU A 89 -4.91 -9.46 10.00
N GLU A 90 -5.55 -8.38 9.56
CA GLU A 90 -5.95 -8.22 8.16
C GLU A 90 -4.73 -8.01 7.25
N TYR A 91 -3.68 -7.33 7.73
CA TYR A 91 -2.40 -7.25 7.03
C TYR A 91 -1.81 -8.63 6.75
N ASN A 92 -1.83 -9.51 7.74
CA ASN A 92 -1.31 -10.87 7.63
C ASN A 92 -2.20 -11.73 6.72
N HIS A 93 -3.52 -11.60 6.82
CA HIS A 93 -4.49 -12.26 5.96
C HIS A 93 -4.27 -11.89 4.49
N LEU A 94 -4.26 -10.59 4.18
CA LEU A 94 -4.08 -10.10 2.82
C LEU A 94 -2.69 -10.40 2.27
N SER A 95 -1.64 -10.34 3.09
CA SER A 95 -0.28 -10.66 2.65
C SER A 95 -0.15 -12.12 2.20
N LYS A 96 -0.81 -13.06 2.90
CA LYS A 96 -0.90 -14.47 2.48
C LYS A 96 -1.73 -14.61 1.21
N LYS A 97 -2.93 -14.01 1.18
CA LYS A 97 -3.87 -14.09 0.05
C LYS A 97 -3.27 -13.53 -1.25
N LEU A 98 -2.42 -12.52 -1.15
CA LEU A 98 -1.71 -11.90 -2.27
C LEU A 98 -0.37 -12.55 -2.59
N ASN A 99 0.07 -13.57 -1.85
CA ASN A 99 1.37 -14.22 -2.03
C ASN A 99 2.56 -13.23 -1.99
N ILE A 100 2.59 -12.37 -0.97
CA ILE A 100 3.71 -11.43 -0.73
C ILE A 100 4.84 -12.20 -0.04
N LYS A 101 5.98 -12.33 -0.72
CA LYS A 101 7.07 -13.24 -0.33
C LYS A 101 7.83 -12.82 0.94
N ASP A 102 7.99 -11.52 1.15
CA ASP A 102 8.79 -11.00 2.27
C ASP A 102 7.99 -10.84 3.58
N TYR A 103 6.75 -11.33 3.61
CA TYR A 103 5.92 -11.24 4.80
C TYR A 103 6.44 -12.22 5.87
N LYS A 104 7.29 -11.72 6.78
CA LYS A 104 7.69 -12.46 7.99
C LYS A 104 6.51 -12.50 8.95
N LYS A 105 5.88 -13.68 9.10
CA LYS A 105 4.97 -13.96 10.21
C LYS A 105 5.74 -13.74 11.51
N LYS A 106 5.39 -12.73 12.31
CA LYS A 106 5.86 -12.69 13.69
C LYS A 106 5.37 -13.98 14.35
N ARG A 107 6.29 -14.87 14.72
CA ARG A 107 5.93 -16.03 15.56
C ARG A 107 5.44 -15.41 16.87
N HIS A 108 4.17 -15.62 17.22
CA HIS A 108 3.78 -15.50 18.61
C HIS A 108 4.63 -16.54 19.34
N ASN A 109 5.61 -16.09 20.12
CA ASN A 109 6.14 -16.94 21.16
C ASN A 109 4.95 -17.22 22.08
N LYS A 110 4.44 -18.45 22.06
CA LYS A 110 3.65 -18.95 23.18
C LYS A 110 4.58 -18.80 24.39
N VAL A 111 4.24 -17.87 25.28
CA VAL A 111 4.78 -17.90 26.63
C VAL A 111 4.17 -19.16 27.25
N SER A 112 5.01 -20.18 27.42
CA SER A 112 4.68 -21.40 28.14
C SER A 112 4.42 -21.11 29.61
#